data_AF-A0AAU7UD54-F1
#
_entry.id   AF-A0AAU7UD54-F1
#
_cell.length_a   1.000
_cell.length_b   1.000
_cell.length_c   1.000
_cell.angle_alpha   90.00
_cell.angle_beta   90.00
_cell.angle_gamma   90.00
#
_symmetry.space_group_name_H-M   'P 1'
#
loop_
_entity.id
_entity.type
_entity.pdbx_description
1 polymer ?
#
loop_
_entity_poly.entity_id
_entity_poly.type
_entity_poly.pdbx_seq_one_letter_code
_entity_poly.pdbx_strand_id
1 'polypeptide(L)'
;MSADVLVPGGSIEDIYPLQDKNLWLKFAIDNASKDAVIDLCRRYGFLFNGFDQSERFSLWEEISGERYYDWIVETGLLFIAKNIYFCLIEGDIYKAKTFLPRPDRKHLWWYTYTHELRPIEYCRSEEDRPRWNRDFEAAIQEVEERELWCMLSEITNTRVRHSHLSMIIDDSHNKLSMRIKPLDLCAAIWIQFSQAIARRVMFKQCVHCNKEFAVSGFGSHKDRQLCSNSCKQAAYRERKKTQARRLG
;
A
#
# COMPACT_ATOMS: atom_id res chain seq x y z
N MET A 1 -40.68 -11.43 -25.26
CA MET A 1 -40.00 -12.03 -24.09
C MET A 1 -38.59 -11.47 -24.06
N SER A 2 -38.46 -10.28 -23.47
CA SER A 2 -37.19 -9.63 -23.15
C SER A 2 -36.74 -10.13 -21.78
N ALA A 3 -35.46 -10.47 -21.65
CA ALA A 3 -34.80 -10.64 -20.36
C ALA A 3 -33.73 -9.57 -20.25
N ASP A 4 -34.18 -8.37 -19.89
CA ASP A 4 -33.37 -7.33 -19.28
C ASP A 4 -32.96 -7.81 -17.88
N VAL A 5 -31.66 -8.05 -17.66
CA VAL A 5 -31.10 -8.01 -16.30
C VAL A 5 -30.45 -6.64 -16.15
N LEU A 6 -31.30 -5.67 -15.82
CA LEU A 6 -30.90 -4.40 -15.25
C LEU A 6 -30.33 -4.67 -13.84
N VAL A 7 -29.03 -4.45 -13.66
CA VAL A 7 -28.52 -4.10 -12.33
C VAL A 7 -28.81 -2.61 -12.13
N PRO A 8 -29.65 -2.21 -11.17
CA PRO A 8 -30.03 -0.82 -10.99
C PRO A 8 -28.91 -0.04 -10.28
N GLY A 9 -28.45 1.04 -10.92
CA GLY A 9 -28.54 2.38 -10.34
C GLY A 9 -27.69 2.73 -9.12
N GLY A 10 -26.39 2.41 -9.13
CA GLY A 10 -25.39 3.21 -8.42
C GLY A 10 -24.52 3.91 -9.47
N SER A 11 -24.65 5.22 -9.65
CA SER A 11 -23.66 5.95 -10.44
C SER A 11 -22.31 5.79 -9.75
N ILE A 12 -21.34 5.17 -10.44
CA ILE A 12 -19.92 5.25 -10.08
C ILE A 12 -19.47 6.66 -10.51
N GLU A 13 -20.11 7.68 -9.96
CA GLU A 13 -19.62 9.05 -9.99
C GLU A 13 -18.70 9.20 -8.76
N ASP A 14 -17.43 9.52 -9.02
CA ASP A 14 -16.56 10.20 -8.06
C ASP A 14 -16.07 9.46 -6.82
N ILE A 15 -15.57 8.23 -6.97
CA ILE A 15 -14.46 7.77 -6.12
C ILE A 15 -13.31 7.38 -7.02
N TYR A 16 -12.62 8.39 -7.58
CA TYR A 16 -11.26 8.16 -8.02
C TYR A 16 -10.49 7.67 -6.80
N PRO A 17 -9.84 6.49 -6.81
CA PRO A 17 -9.09 6.00 -5.66
C PRO A 17 -8.05 7.04 -5.18
N LEU A 18 -7.58 7.89 -6.09
CA LEU A 18 -6.69 9.03 -5.85
C LEU A 18 -7.27 10.18 -5.01
N GLN A 19 -8.58 10.29 -4.85
CA GLN A 19 -9.19 11.32 -3.99
C GLN A 19 -8.96 11.01 -2.51
N ASP A 20 -8.91 9.73 -2.15
CA ASP A 20 -8.47 9.31 -0.83
C ASP A 20 -6.95 9.36 -0.74
N LYS A 21 -6.44 10.46 -0.17
CA LYS A 21 -4.99 10.77 -0.08
C LYS A 21 -4.15 9.73 0.66
N ASN A 22 -4.81 8.84 1.40
CA ASN A 22 -4.17 7.84 2.27
C ASN A 22 -4.63 6.42 1.89
N LEU A 23 -5.12 6.22 0.67
CA LEU A 23 -5.63 4.92 0.23
C LEU A 23 -4.59 3.82 0.40
N TRP A 24 -3.36 4.07 -0.01
CA TRP A 24 -2.27 3.10 0.09
C TRP A 24 -2.01 2.61 1.51
N LEU A 25 -2.24 3.44 2.54
CA LEU A 25 -2.12 2.99 3.93
C LEU A 25 -3.22 2.02 4.33
N LYS A 26 -4.42 2.20 3.78
CA LYS A 26 -5.56 1.31 4.03
C LYS A 26 -5.34 -0.06 3.39
N PHE A 27 -4.53 -0.13 2.34
CA PHE A 27 -4.18 -1.36 1.64
C PHE A 27 -2.87 -1.99 2.14
N ALA A 28 -2.03 -1.25 2.86
CA ALA A 28 -0.80 -1.77 3.48
C ALA A 28 -1.10 -2.57 4.76
N ILE A 29 -1.77 -3.71 4.61
CA ILE A 29 -2.21 -4.60 5.70
C ILE A 29 -1.32 -5.85 5.74
N ASP A 30 -0.73 -6.14 6.90
CA ASP A 30 -0.05 -7.43 7.12
C ASP A 30 -1.10 -8.53 7.34
N ASN A 31 -0.98 -9.64 6.60
CA ASN A 31 -1.88 -10.79 6.70
C ASN A 31 -3.37 -10.39 6.64
N ALA A 32 -3.76 -9.63 5.60
CA ALA A 32 -5.15 -9.20 5.42
C ALA A 32 -6.11 -10.39 5.53
N SER A 33 -7.15 -10.29 6.36
CA SER A 33 -8.17 -11.32 6.44
C SER A 33 -9.07 -11.28 5.21
N LYS A 34 -9.78 -12.39 4.96
CA LYS A 34 -10.77 -12.48 3.87
C LYS A 34 -11.82 -11.38 3.99
N ASP A 35 -12.33 -11.14 5.21
CA ASP A 35 -13.32 -10.10 5.48
C ASP A 35 -12.76 -8.69 5.24
N ALA A 36 -11.50 -8.44 5.60
CA ALA A 36 -10.86 -7.16 5.34
C ALA A 36 -10.72 -6.90 3.83
N VAL A 37 -10.35 -7.91 3.05
CA VAL A 37 -10.31 -7.83 1.58
C VAL A 37 -11.69 -7.60 0.99
N ILE A 38 -12.72 -8.31 1.47
CA ILE A 38 -14.11 -8.09 1.04
C ILE A 38 -14.57 -6.66 1.31
N ASP A 39 -14.24 -6.08 2.48
CA ASP A 39 -14.56 -4.69 2.81
C ASP A 39 -13.86 -3.69 1.87
N LEU A 40 -12.57 -3.92 1.57
CA LEU A 40 -11.84 -3.09 0.62
C LEU A 40 -12.42 -3.18 -0.79
N CYS A 41 -12.71 -4.39 -1.28
CA CYS A 41 -13.31 -4.63 -2.59
C CYS A 41 -14.68 -3.95 -2.71
N ARG A 42 -15.54 -4.10 -1.70
CA ARG A 42 -16.86 -3.43 -1.68
C ARG A 42 -16.74 -1.91 -1.69
N ARG A 43 -15.70 -1.35 -1.07
CA ARG A 43 -15.53 0.10 -0.93
C ARG A 43 -14.86 0.76 -2.13
N TYR A 44 -13.89 0.09 -2.76
CA TYR A 44 -13.03 0.69 -3.78
C TYR A 44 -13.07 -0.01 -5.14
N GLY A 45 -13.77 -1.15 -5.24
CA GLY A 45 -13.83 -1.97 -6.45
C GLY A 45 -12.71 -3.01 -6.53
N PHE A 46 -12.50 -3.53 -7.74
CA PHE A 46 -11.50 -4.54 -8.06
C PHE A 46 -10.10 -3.95 -8.16
N LEU A 47 -9.08 -4.73 -7.80
CA LEU A 47 -7.68 -4.34 -7.94
C LEU A 47 -7.27 -4.14 -9.39
N PHE A 48 -7.68 -5.04 -10.27
CA PHE A 48 -7.31 -5.10 -11.68
C PHE A 48 -8.56 -4.99 -12.56
N ASN A 49 -8.47 -4.14 -13.58
CA ASN A 49 -9.52 -4.03 -14.58
C ASN A 49 -9.38 -5.13 -15.62
N GLY A 50 -10.33 -6.08 -15.66
CA GLY A 50 -10.52 -6.95 -16.81
C GLY A 50 -9.82 -8.32 -16.75
N PHE A 51 -10.05 -9.09 -15.69
CA PHE A 51 -10.03 -10.53 -15.90
C PHE A 51 -11.22 -10.90 -16.79
N ASP A 52 -10.92 -11.43 -17.98
CA ASP A 52 -11.89 -12.16 -18.77
C ASP A 52 -12.48 -13.26 -17.88
N GLN A 53 -13.77 -13.16 -17.57
CA GLN A 53 -14.49 -14.09 -16.68
C GLN A 53 -14.59 -15.52 -17.25
N SER A 54 -13.92 -15.79 -18.38
CA SER A 54 -14.09 -16.99 -19.19
C SER A 54 -13.18 -18.17 -18.81
N GLU A 55 -12.05 -17.97 -18.10
CA GLU A 55 -11.19 -19.08 -17.67
C GLU A 55 -11.24 -19.31 -16.15
N ARG A 56 -12.35 -19.93 -15.74
CA ARG A 56 -12.54 -20.52 -14.40
C ARG A 56 -11.57 -21.69 -14.19
N PHE A 57 -10.40 -21.42 -13.62
CA PHE A 57 -9.57 -22.46 -13.02
C PHE A 57 -9.76 -22.50 -11.50
N SER A 58 -10.42 -23.57 -11.07
CA SER A 58 -10.64 -23.98 -9.69
C SER A 58 -9.32 -24.11 -8.91
N LEU A 59 -9.22 -23.42 -7.77
CA LEU A 59 -8.68 -23.90 -6.48
C LEU A 59 -8.53 -22.81 -5.40
N TRP A 60 -8.86 -21.55 -5.68
CA TRP A 60 -8.77 -20.44 -4.71
C TRP A 60 -10.07 -19.65 -4.69
N GLU A 61 -10.64 -19.38 -3.51
CA GLU A 61 -11.94 -18.72 -3.36
C GLU A 61 -11.94 -17.35 -4.06
N GLU A 62 -12.74 -17.21 -5.12
CA GLU A 62 -12.96 -15.92 -5.78
C GLU A 62 -13.69 -14.99 -4.80
N ILE A 63 -13.15 -13.79 -4.63
CA ILE A 63 -13.85 -12.70 -3.95
C ILE A 63 -14.34 -11.77 -5.03
N SER A 64 -15.65 -11.81 -5.28
CA SER A 64 -16.34 -10.89 -6.17
C SER A 64 -15.84 -10.90 -7.63
N GLY A 65 -15.11 -11.92 -8.09
CA GLY A 65 -14.60 -12.01 -9.48
C GLY A 65 -13.09 -11.76 -9.62
N GLU A 66 -12.38 -11.47 -8.52
CA GLU A 66 -10.91 -11.51 -8.46
C GLU A 66 -10.44 -12.64 -7.55
N ARG A 67 -9.21 -13.11 -7.77
CA ARG A 67 -8.60 -14.09 -6.87
C ARG A 67 -8.25 -13.40 -5.57
N TYR A 68 -8.73 -13.93 -4.44
CA TYR A 68 -8.32 -13.47 -3.11
C TYR A 68 -6.80 -13.43 -2.95
N TYR A 69 -6.10 -14.34 -3.61
CA TYR A 69 -4.64 -14.40 -3.64
C TYR A 69 -4.00 -13.11 -4.17
N ASP A 70 -4.52 -12.52 -5.24
CA ASP A 70 -3.98 -11.29 -5.82
C ASP A 70 -4.09 -10.12 -4.81
N TRP A 71 -5.19 -10.07 -4.06
CA TRP A 71 -5.37 -9.11 -2.97
C TRP A 71 -4.36 -9.29 -1.85
N ILE A 72 -4.11 -10.52 -1.42
CA ILE A 72 -3.17 -10.83 -0.35
C ILE A 72 -1.74 -10.47 -0.77
N VAL A 73 -1.40 -10.74 -2.02
CA VAL A 73 -0.09 -10.39 -2.57
C VAL A 73 0.09 -8.87 -2.60
N GLU A 74 -0.84 -8.12 -3.19
CA GLU A 74 -0.68 -6.68 -3.34
C GLU A 74 -0.74 -5.93 -2.01
N THR A 75 -1.65 -6.32 -1.11
CA THR A 75 -1.72 -5.70 0.24
C THR A 75 -0.48 -6.02 1.08
N GLY A 76 0.02 -7.26 1.02
CA GLY A 76 1.24 -7.68 1.70
C GLY A 76 2.51 -7.03 1.14
N LEU A 77 2.64 -6.92 -0.18
CA LEU A 77 3.77 -6.23 -0.80
C LEU A 77 3.77 -4.74 -0.48
N LEU A 78 2.61 -4.10 -0.50
CA LEU A 78 2.49 -2.70 -0.11
C LEU A 78 2.82 -2.49 1.37
N PHE A 79 2.43 -3.43 2.23
CA PHE A 79 2.85 -3.46 3.64
C PHE A 79 4.38 -3.55 3.77
N ILE A 80 5.03 -4.49 3.07
CA ILE A 80 6.49 -4.63 3.09
C ILE A 80 7.16 -3.35 2.60
N ALA A 81 6.78 -2.86 1.41
CA ALA A 81 7.37 -1.69 0.79
C ALA A 81 7.20 -0.45 1.68
N LYS A 82 6.00 -0.25 2.26
CA LYS A 82 5.75 0.81 3.25
C LYS A 82 6.77 0.76 4.38
N ASN A 83 6.91 -0.39 5.03
CA ASN A 83 7.72 -0.51 6.24
C ASN A 83 9.22 -0.41 5.94
N ILE A 84 9.70 -0.98 4.82
CA ILE A 84 11.08 -0.78 4.36
C ILE A 84 11.34 0.72 4.16
N TYR A 85 10.47 1.40 3.41
CA TYR A 85 10.62 2.84 3.15
C TYR A 85 10.68 3.67 4.43
N PHE A 86 9.84 3.39 5.43
CA PHE A 86 9.89 4.13 6.70
C PHE A 86 11.15 3.86 7.50
N CYS A 87 11.57 2.61 7.58
CA CYS A 87 12.82 2.26 8.26
C CYS A 87 14.01 2.96 7.59
N LEU A 88 14.04 3.04 6.24
CA LEU A 88 15.07 3.78 5.52
C LEU A 88 15.06 5.28 5.81
N ILE A 89 13.89 5.91 5.86
CA ILE A 89 13.77 7.34 6.20
C ILE A 89 14.19 7.62 7.65
N GLU A 90 13.97 6.67 8.56
CA GLU A 90 14.41 6.74 9.96
C GLU A 90 15.88 6.37 10.16
N GLY A 91 16.55 5.82 9.13
CA GLY A 91 17.92 5.31 9.21
C GLY A 91 18.04 3.94 9.92
N ASP A 92 16.93 3.25 10.17
CA ASP A 92 16.89 1.94 10.82
C ASP A 92 17.00 0.78 9.81
N ILE A 93 18.19 0.63 9.23
CA ILE A 93 18.47 -0.38 8.21
C ILE A 93 18.23 -1.81 8.75
N TYR A 94 18.55 -2.05 10.03
CA TYR A 94 18.36 -3.37 10.64
C TYR A 94 16.89 -3.76 10.70
N LYS A 95 16.01 -2.82 11.08
CA LYS A 95 14.57 -3.07 11.07
C LYS A 95 14.02 -3.19 9.66
N ALA A 96 14.53 -2.42 8.69
CA ALA A 96 14.13 -2.53 7.28
C ALA A 96 14.33 -3.96 6.76
N LYS A 97 15.47 -4.56 7.08
CA LYS A 97 15.82 -5.95 6.73
C LYS A 97 14.83 -6.98 7.25
N THR A 98 14.19 -6.73 8.41
CA THR A 98 13.20 -7.67 8.98
C THR A 98 11.92 -7.80 8.14
N PHE A 99 11.65 -6.83 7.26
CA PHE A 99 10.51 -6.85 6.34
C PHE A 99 10.81 -7.51 5.00
N LEU A 100 12.06 -7.90 4.73
CA LEU A 100 12.40 -8.61 3.51
C LEU A 100 11.59 -9.92 3.41
N PRO A 101 11.03 -10.24 2.23
CA PRO A 101 10.18 -11.40 2.07
C PRO A 101 10.95 -12.66 2.44
N ARG A 102 10.48 -13.34 3.48
CA ARG A 102 11.13 -14.55 3.96
C ARG A 102 10.78 -15.76 3.09
N PRO A 103 11.72 -16.70 2.97
CA PRO A 103 11.52 -18.02 2.39
C PRO A 103 10.21 -18.75 2.61
N ASP A 104 9.79 -18.74 3.86
CA ASP A 104 8.70 -19.50 4.42
C ASP A 104 7.35 -18.86 4.10
N ARG A 105 7.34 -17.57 3.72
CA ARG A 105 6.19 -16.89 3.14
C ARG A 105 6.05 -17.23 1.65
N LYS A 106 5.70 -18.50 1.37
CA LYS A 106 5.53 -19.10 0.02
C LYS A 106 4.84 -18.17 -0.98
N HIS A 107 3.84 -17.40 -0.54
CA HIS A 107 3.00 -16.57 -1.39
C HIS A 107 3.65 -15.24 -1.83
N LEU A 108 4.36 -14.54 -0.94
CA LEU A 108 5.03 -13.28 -1.27
C LEU A 108 6.34 -13.52 -2.02
N TRP A 109 7.04 -14.59 -1.65
CA TRP A 109 8.33 -14.95 -2.25
C TRP A 109 8.21 -15.37 -3.72
N TRP A 110 7.20 -16.17 -4.07
CA TRP A 110 6.96 -16.59 -5.47
C TRP A 110 6.64 -15.40 -6.39
N TYR A 111 5.91 -14.40 -5.90
CA TYR A 111 5.55 -13.22 -6.69
C TYR A 111 6.73 -12.26 -6.89
N THR A 112 7.58 -12.09 -5.88
CA THR A 112 8.84 -11.35 -6.05
C THR A 112 9.78 -12.06 -7.04
N TYR A 113 9.80 -13.39 -7.06
CA TYR A 113 10.71 -14.20 -7.85
C TYR A 113 10.30 -14.35 -9.34
N THR A 114 9.00 -14.42 -9.63
CA THR A 114 8.50 -14.70 -10.99
C THR A 114 8.44 -13.49 -11.92
N HIS A 115 8.51 -12.26 -11.38
CA HIS A 115 8.28 -11.02 -12.13
C HIS A 115 9.50 -10.07 -12.15
N GLU A 116 10.68 -10.58 -12.57
CA GLU A 116 11.89 -9.81 -12.92
C GLU A 116 12.78 -9.25 -11.78
N LEU A 117 12.45 -9.43 -10.49
CA LEU A 117 13.44 -9.11 -9.44
C LEU A 117 14.55 -10.15 -9.49
N ARG A 118 15.81 -9.72 -9.72
CA ARG A 118 16.94 -10.64 -9.90
C ARG A 118 16.97 -11.64 -8.74
N PRO A 119 16.83 -12.95 -9.03
CA PRO A 119 16.79 -13.93 -7.96
C PRO A 119 18.16 -14.03 -7.29
N ILE A 120 18.17 -14.02 -5.97
CA ILE A 120 19.14 -14.85 -5.24
C ILE A 120 18.81 -16.28 -5.68
N GLU A 121 19.77 -16.93 -6.33
CA GLU A 121 19.55 -18.21 -7.03
C GLU A 121 18.91 -19.29 -6.14
N TYR A 122 17.76 -19.82 -6.59
CA TYR A 122 17.35 -21.23 -6.50
C TYR A 122 16.70 -21.81 -5.21
N CYS A 123 15.57 -22.53 -5.39
CA CYS A 123 15.27 -23.81 -4.72
C CYS A 123 14.11 -24.58 -5.39
N ARG A 124 14.20 -25.92 -5.52
CA ARG A 124 13.18 -26.80 -6.13
C ARG A 124 12.55 -27.83 -5.16
N SER A 125 13.00 -27.97 -3.91
CA SER A 125 12.53 -29.02 -2.98
C SER A 125 12.20 -28.50 -1.57
N GLU A 126 11.34 -29.21 -0.83
CA GLU A 126 10.87 -28.85 0.52
C GLU A 126 11.92 -29.16 1.62
N GLU A 127 12.89 -30.02 1.31
CA GLU A 127 13.96 -30.50 2.21
C GLU A 127 15.08 -29.47 2.39
N ASP A 128 15.23 -28.52 1.45
CA ASP A 128 16.27 -27.49 1.46
C ASP A 128 15.95 -26.27 2.35
N ARG A 129 14.72 -26.16 2.89
CA ARG A 129 14.27 -25.00 3.68
C ARG A 129 15.12 -24.67 4.92
N PRO A 130 15.54 -25.63 5.77
CA PRO A 130 16.31 -25.31 6.98
C PRO A 130 17.73 -24.81 6.68
N ARG A 131 18.30 -25.23 5.54
CA ARG A 131 19.59 -24.74 5.06
C ARG A 131 19.43 -23.32 4.52
N TRP A 132 18.39 -23.09 3.72
CA TRP A 132 18.12 -21.77 3.18
C TRP A 132 17.73 -20.73 4.25
N ASN A 133 17.03 -21.08 5.33
CA ASN A 133 16.77 -20.12 6.41
C ASN A 133 18.06 -19.57 7.05
N ARG A 134 19.09 -20.42 7.22
CA ARG A 134 20.40 -19.98 7.74
C ARG A 134 21.16 -19.14 6.71
N ASP A 135 21.18 -19.59 5.45
CA ASP A 135 21.85 -18.86 4.37
C ASP A 135 21.14 -17.52 4.07
N PHE A 136 19.83 -17.47 4.25
CA PHE A 136 18.99 -16.28 4.11
C PHE A 136 19.19 -15.30 5.27
N GLU A 137 19.27 -15.76 6.51
CA GLU A 137 19.60 -14.88 7.64
C GLU A 137 20.98 -14.24 7.46
N ALA A 138 21.98 -15.02 7.02
CA ALA A 138 23.29 -14.49 6.69
C ALA A 138 23.22 -13.50 5.51
N ALA A 139 22.55 -13.87 4.41
CA ALA A 139 22.39 -12.99 3.24
C ALA A 139 21.68 -11.68 3.58
N ILE A 140 20.66 -11.70 4.44
CA ILE A 140 19.98 -10.49 4.94
C ILE A 140 20.96 -9.58 5.67
N GLN A 141 21.87 -10.12 6.48
CA GLN A 141 22.84 -9.29 7.20
C GLN A 141 23.77 -8.55 6.23
N GLU A 142 24.08 -9.13 5.08
CA GLU A 142 24.90 -8.51 4.04
C GLU A 142 24.16 -7.45 3.21
N VAL A 143 22.82 -7.40 3.26
CA VAL A 143 22.04 -6.43 2.45
C VAL A 143 22.40 -4.99 2.83
N GLU A 144 22.79 -4.17 1.87
CA GLU A 144 23.11 -2.75 2.08
C GLU A 144 21.87 -1.85 1.94
N GLU A 145 21.94 -0.62 2.47
CA GLU A 145 20.86 0.37 2.33
C GLU A 145 20.50 0.61 0.86
N ARG A 146 21.51 0.65 -0.02
CA ARG A 146 21.33 0.85 -1.46
C ARG A 146 20.45 -0.23 -2.08
N GLU A 147 20.61 -1.48 -1.67
CA GLU A 147 19.85 -2.61 -2.20
C GLU A 147 18.39 -2.56 -1.77
N LEU A 148 18.12 -2.09 -0.54
CA LEU A 148 16.77 -1.83 -0.07
C LEU A 148 16.07 -0.73 -0.89
N TRP A 149 16.79 0.36 -1.23
CA TRP A 149 16.28 1.39 -2.12
C TRP A 149 16.03 0.87 -3.54
N CYS A 150 16.92 0.04 -4.08
CA CYS A 150 16.73 -0.60 -5.37
C CYS A 150 15.46 -1.49 -5.36
N MET A 151 15.29 -2.32 -4.34
CA MET A 151 14.12 -3.18 -4.19
C MET A 151 12.83 -2.37 -4.11
N LEU A 152 12.80 -1.29 -3.32
CA LEU A 152 11.63 -0.39 -3.27
C LEU A 152 11.31 0.21 -4.64
N SER A 153 12.34 0.66 -5.36
CA SER A 153 12.20 1.21 -6.71
C SER A 153 11.62 0.17 -7.65
N GLU A 154 12.15 -1.05 -7.66
CA GLU A 154 11.68 -2.13 -8.53
C GLU A 154 10.24 -2.55 -8.22
N ILE A 155 9.93 -2.80 -6.93
CA ILE A 155 8.57 -3.15 -6.50
C ILE A 155 7.59 -2.06 -6.96
N THR A 156 7.92 -0.80 -6.69
CA THR A 156 7.05 0.34 -7.03
C THR A 156 6.89 0.50 -8.54
N ASN A 157 8.00 0.50 -9.29
CA ASN A 157 7.98 0.72 -10.74
C ASN A 157 7.17 -0.35 -11.46
N THR A 158 7.29 -1.62 -11.07
CA THR A 158 6.54 -2.71 -11.71
C THR A 158 5.03 -2.53 -11.60
N ARG A 159 4.50 -2.03 -10.46
CA ARG A 159 3.04 -1.81 -10.31
C ARG A 159 2.55 -0.49 -10.89
N VAL A 160 3.42 0.52 -10.99
CA VAL A 160 3.06 1.79 -11.66
C VAL A 160 3.03 1.63 -13.19
N ARG A 161 3.57 0.54 -13.77
CA ARG A 161 3.49 0.25 -15.22
C ARG A 161 2.06 0.24 -15.75
N HIS A 162 1.06 -0.09 -14.93
CA HIS A 162 -0.36 -0.06 -15.29
C HIS A 162 -0.95 1.36 -15.21
N SER A 163 -0.22 2.35 -15.70
CA SER A 163 -0.65 3.74 -15.76
C SER A 163 -0.23 4.39 -17.06
N HIS A 164 -0.96 5.42 -17.48
CA HIS A 164 -0.63 6.18 -18.68
C HIS A 164 -0.62 7.68 -18.39
N LEU A 165 0.15 8.42 -19.19
CA LEU A 165 0.05 9.87 -19.22
C LEU A 165 -1.17 10.26 -20.04
N SER A 166 -2.00 11.15 -19.49
CA SER A 166 -3.20 11.67 -20.13
C SER A 166 -3.21 13.19 -20.05
N MET A 167 -3.69 13.83 -21.12
CA MET A 167 -3.95 15.27 -21.14
C MET A 167 -5.39 15.50 -20.69
N ILE A 168 -5.58 16.20 -19.58
CA ILE A 168 -6.91 16.58 -19.08
C ILE A 168 -7.02 18.09 -18.98
N ILE A 169 -8.23 18.61 -19.15
CA ILE A 169 -8.54 20.00 -18.86
C ILE A 169 -8.68 20.12 -17.33
N ASP A 170 -7.91 21.03 -16.73
CA ASP A 170 -8.02 21.36 -15.32
C ASP A 170 -9.12 22.42 -15.14
N ASP A 171 -10.28 22.01 -14.64
CA ASP A 171 -11.45 22.87 -14.48
C ASP A 171 -11.18 24.09 -13.59
N SER A 172 -10.21 24.00 -12.67
CA SER A 172 -9.87 25.11 -11.77
C SER A 172 -9.18 26.28 -12.48
N HIS A 173 -8.52 26.01 -13.61
CA HIS A 173 -7.70 26.98 -14.33
C HIS A 173 -8.01 27.07 -15.83
N ASN A 174 -8.93 26.24 -16.33
CA ASN A 174 -9.25 26.07 -17.75
C ASN A 174 -7.99 25.88 -18.62
N LYS A 175 -7.09 25.01 -18.17
CA LYS A 175 -5.80 24.74 -18.83
C LYS A 175 -5.64 23.26 -19.08
N LEU A 176 -5.04 22.91 -20.22
CA LEU A 176 -4.56 21.56 -20.47
C LEU A 176 -3.41 21.23 -19.50
N SER A 177 -3.56 20.12 -18.78
CA SER A 177 -2.55 19.60 -17.86
C SER A 177 -2.26 18.13 -18.15
N MET A 178 -0.99 17.75 -18.10
CA MET A 178 -0.58 16.36 -18.17
C MET A 178 -0.71 15.73 -16.79
N ARG A 179 -1.41 14.60 -16.70
CA ARG A 179 -1.61 13.84 -15.45
C ARG A 179 -1.31 12.36 -15.68
N ILE A 180 -0.83 11.68 -14.64
CA ILE A 180 -0.75 10.23 -14.62
C ILE A 180 -2.15 9.70 -14.29
N LYS A 181 -2.69 8.84 -15.15
CA LYS A 181 -3.98 8.17 -14.96
C LYS A 181 -3.75 6.67 -14.75
N PRO A 182 -4.11 6.12 -13.57
CA PRO A 182 -4.05 4.68 -13.35
C PRO A 182 -5.05 3.96 -14.25
N LEU A 183 -4.69 2.76 -14.72
CA LEU A 183 -5.59 1.90 -15.49
C LEU A 183 -6.50 1.08 -14.60
N ASP A 184 -6.13 0.84 -13.34
CA ASP A 184 -6.86 0.04 -12.36
C ASP A 184 -6.61 0.55 -10.92
N LEU A 185 -7.29 -0.05 -9.92
CA LEU A 185 -7.16 0.35 -8.52
C LEU A 185 -5.75 0.05 -7.97
N CYS A 186 -5.15 -1.07 -8.38
CA CYS A 186 -3.80 -1.46 -7.99
C CYS A 186 -2.78 -0.38 -8.37
N ALA A 187 -2.77 0.03 -9.64
CA ALA A 187 -1.92 1.12 -10.13
C ALA A 187 -2.19 2.43 -9.38
N ALA A 188 -3.46 2.75 -9.08
CA ALA A 188 -3.81 3.95 -8.35
C ALA A 188 -3.21 3.96 -6.93
N ILE A 189 -3.27 2.83 -6.23
CA ILE A 189 -2.69 2.65 -4.90
C ILE A 189 -1.17 2.80 -4.95
N TRP A 190 -0.51 2.13 -5.89
CA TRP A 190 0.94 2.17 -6.02
C TRP A 190 1.45 3.55 -6.45
N ILE A 191 0.73 4.27 -7.32
CA ILE A 191 1.04 5.67 -7.65
C ILE A 191 1.00 6.56 -6.40
N GLN A 192 -0.02 6.41 -5.54
CA GLN A 192 -0.06 7.19 -4.29
C GLN A 192 1.14 6.88 -3.40
N PHE A 193 1.53 5.61 -3.30
CA PHE A 193 2.72 5.21 -2.56
C PHE A 193 4.00 5.80 -3.16
N SER A 194 4.18 5.77 -4.48
CA SER A 194 5.33 6.41 -5.15
C SER A 194 5.38 7.92 -4.87
N GLN A 195 4.23 8.59 -4.92
CA GLN A 195 4.14 10.02 -4.57
C GLN A 195 4.50 10.28 -3.11
N ALA A 196 4.14 9.37 -2.20
CA ALA A 196 4.51 9.46 -0.80
C ALA A 196 6.03 9.33 -0.60
N ILE A 197 6.68 8.38 -1.29
CA ILE A 197 8.15 8.24 -1.30
C ILE A 197 8.80 9.51 -1.85
N ALA A 198 8.36 9.99 -3.02
CA ALA A 198 8.94 11.18 -3.67
C ALA A 198 8.83 12.44 -2.79
N ARG A 199 7.76 12.56 -2.01
CA ARG A 199 7.53 13.67 -1.07
C ARG A 199 8.16 13.45 0.30
N ARG A 200 8.90 12.35 0.49
CA ARG A 200 9.49 11.93 1.77
C ARG A 200 8.47 11.94 2.91
N VAL A 201 7.26 11.44 2.66
CA VAL A 201 6.22 11.35 3.68
C VAL A 201 6.71 10.48 4.84
N MET A 202 6.56 10.99 6.06
CA MET A 202 6.87 10.31 7.31
C MET A 202 5.59 9.96 8.05
N PHE A 203 5.66 9.02 8.99
CA PHE A 203 4.53 8.63 9.82
C PHE A 203 4.76 9.05 11.26
N LYS A 204 3.69 9.50 11.91
CA LYS A 204 3.68 9.77 13.33
C LYS A 204 2.46 9.14 13.95
N GLN A 205 2.61 8.70 15.20
CA GLN A 205 1.46 8.35 16.02
C GLN A 205 0.81 9.62 16.56
N CYS A 206 -0.52 9.69 16.44
CA CYS A 206 -1.28 10.80 16.98
C CYS A 206 -1.25 10.76 18.50
N VAL A 207 -0.75 11.81 19.16
CA VAL A 207 -0.63 11.88 20.63
C VAL A 207 -1.97 11.82 21.38
N HIS A 208 -3.10 11.95 20.67
CA HIS A 208 -4.45 11.89 21.24
C HIS A 208 -5.15 10.55 21.02
N CYS A 209 -5.05 9.96 19.81
CA CYS A 209 -5.79 8.74 19.48
C CYS A 209 -4.92 7.55 19.11
N ASN A 210 -3.59 7.70 19.18
CA ASN A 210 -2.56 6.72 18.83
C ASN A 210 -2.62 6.17 17.40
N LYS A 211 -3.51 6.68 16.55
CA LYS A 211 -3.56 6.32 15.13
C LYS A 211 -2.36 6.89 14.40
N GLU A 212 -1.75 6.07 13.55
CA GLU A 212 -0.71 6.51 12.63
C GLU A 212 -1.29 7.45 11.57
N PHE A 213 -0.52 8.48 11.21
CA PHE A 213 -0.89 9.38 10.13
C PHE A 213 0.32 9.92 9.38
N ALA A 214 0.13 10.19 8.10
CA ALA A 214 1.12 10.75 7.20
C ALA A 214 1.40 12.23 7.51
N VAL A 215 2.68 12.58 7.51
CA VAL A 215 3.22 13.93 7.67
C VAL A 215 4.21 14.19 6.53
N SER A 216 4.15 15.36 5.89
CA SER A 216 5.11 15.69 4.83
C SER A 216 6.53 15.79 5.40
N GLY A 217 7.52 15.23 4.69
CA GLY A 217 8.94 15.37 5.04
C GLY A 217 9.46 16.80 4.87
N PHE A 218 8.77 17.59 4.06
CA PHE A 218 9.09 18.98 3.76
C PHE A 218 7.99 19.92 4.32
N GLY A 219 8.40 21.11 4.80
CA GLY A 219 7.51 22.21 5.19
C GLY A 219 7.06 22.24 6.67
N SER A 220 6.17 23.19 7.00
CA SER A 220 5.78 23.52 8.39
C SER A 220 5.02 22.42 9.14
N HIS A 221 4.65 21.35 8.45
CA HIS A 221 3.88 20.25 9.03
C HIS A 221 4.74 19.15 9.65
N LYS A 222 6.08 19.21 9.56
CA LYS A 222 6.98 18.22 10.16
C LYS A 222 6.72 17.99 11.64
N ASP A 223 6.37 19.03 12.39
CA ASP A 223 6.14 18.96 13.84
C ASP A 223 4.69 18.66 14.23
N ARG A 224 3.86 18.29 13.26
CA ARG A 224 2.46 17.92 13.52
C ARG A 224 2.40 16.65 14.38
N GLN A 225 1.75 16.76 15.54
CA GLN A 225 1.58 15.66 16.51
C GLN A 225 0.18 15.01 16.48
N LEU A 226 -0.76 15.58 15.70
CA LEU A 226 -2.18 15.22 15.77
C LEU A 226 -2.74 14.93 14.37
N CYS A 227 -3.40 13.77 14.21
CA CYS A 227 -3.82 13.24 12.90
C CYS A 227 -4.93 14.03 12.22
N SER A 228 -5.76 14.77 12.97
CA SER A 228 -6.92 15.47 12.43
C SER A 228 -7.25 16.76 13.19
N ASN A 229 -8.09 17.61 12.61
CA ASN A 229 -8.61 18.78 13.31
C ASN A 229 -9.50 18.39 14.49
N SER A 230 -10.22 17.26 14.41
CA SER A 230 -10.99 16.75 15.55
C SER A 230 -10.09 16.38 16.74
N CYS A 231 -8.99 15.66 16.50
CA CYS A 231 -8.00 15.36 17.54
C CYS A 231 -7.31 16.63 18.08
N LYS A 232 -7.08 17.64 17.22
CA LYS A 232 -6.57 18.95 17.68
C LYS A 232 -7.52 19.65 18.66
N GLN A 233 -8.80 19.69 18.32
CA GLN A 233 -9.80 20.32 19.18
C GLN A 233 -9.98 19.53 20.49
N ALA A 234 -9.99 18.20 20.44
CA ALA A 234 -10.10 17.36 21.62
C ALA A 234 -8.91 17.53 22.57
N ALA A 235 -7.67 17.42 22.06
CA ALA A 235 -6.45 17.64 22.86
C ALA A 235 -6.35 19.08 23.42
N TYR A 236 -6.91 20.08 22.72
CA TYR A 236 -7.00 21.43 23.25
C TYR A 236 -7.98 21.55 24.43
N ARG A 237 -9.17 20.94 24.31
CA ARG A 237 -10.19 20.93 25.37
C ARG A 237 -9.68 20.21 26.63
N GLU A 238 -8.98 19.10 26.47
CA GLU A 238 -8.36 18.38 27.60
C GLU A 238 -7.32 19.23 28.33
N ARG A 239 -6.41 19.87 27.59
CA ARG A 239 -5.42 20.78 28.19
C ARG A 239 -6.06 21.90 29.00
N LYS A 240 -7.13 22.52 28.48
CA LYS A 240 -7.89 23.54 29.22
C LYS A 240 -8.55 23.00 30.49
N LYS A 241 -9.16 21.80 30.45
CA LYS A 241 -9.77 21.17 31.63
C LYS A 241 -8.72 20.89 32.71
N THR A 242 -7.56 20.38 32.33
CA THR A 242 -6.46 20.09 33.26
C THR A 242 -5.88 21.36 33.87
N GLN A 243 -5.77 22.44 33.09
CA GLN A 243 -5.31 23.74 33.60
C GLN A 243 -6.30 24.36 34.58
N ALA A 244 -7.60 24.31 34.29
CA ALA A 244 -8.63 24.80 35.21
C ALA A 244 -8.63 24.04 36.55
N ARG A 245 -8.42 22.71 36.53
CA ARG A 245 -8.29 21.88 37.74
C ARG A 245 -7.03 22.15 38.58
N ARG A 246 -5.99 22.77 38.00
CA ARG A 246 -4.75 23.11 38.72
C ARG A 246 -4.78 24.48 39.36
N LEU A 247 -5.72 25.33 38.96
CA LEU A 247 -5.82 26.73 39.38
C LEU A 247 -6.99 27.01 40.34
N GLY A 248 -7.84 26.01 40.60
CA GLY A 248 -8.90 26.05 41.60
C GLY A 248 -8.67 24.98 42.65
#